data_AF-A0AAN9LS00-F1
#
_entry.id   AF-A0AAN9LS00-F1
#
_cell.length_a   1.000
_cell.length_b   1.000
_cell.length_c   1.000
_cell.angle_alpha   90.00
_cell.angle_beta   90.00
_cell.angle_gamma   90.00
#
_symmetry.space_group_name_H-M   'P 1'
#
loop_
_entity.id
_entity.type
_entity.pdbx_description
1 polymer ?
#
loop_
_entity_poly.entity_id
_entity_poly.type
_entity_poly.pdbx_seq_one_letter_code
_entity_poly.pdbx_strand_id
1 'polypeptide(L)'
;MLKFINFGKSFFRQYSGAFIRKFEIRLLAFKKVPEDYRSSIESWVLEAVSCKVQKLAMFSWKRGSAIAEHIIRSTIFTCRILVSLKLSNINFVKLKGIHLPLLKELRLDVCLDDEDSLSELLQGCPLLKEVNLDIESEKDVNFPKSVCLPNLKALYLQGFKLSLDKDMHSVFIQSTSLDIWSSSAGEI
;
A
#
# COMPACT_ATOMS: atom_id res chain seq x y z
N MET A 1 1.42 -4.60 25.62
CA MET A 1 2.23 -4.99 24.44
C MET A 1 2.40 -6.51 24.36
N LEU A 2 3.05 -7.17 25.34
CA LEU A 2 3.23 -8.64 25.37
C LEU A 2 1.94 -9.45 25.21
N LYS A 3 0.83 -9.05 25.86
CA LYS A 3 -0.48 -9.71 25.70
C LYS A 3 -0.98 -9.71 24.23
N PHE A 4 -0.76 -8.61 23.51
CA PHE A 4 -1.15 -8.49 22.10
C PHE A 4 -0.22 -9.30 21.19
N ILE A 5 1.08 -9.28 21.46
CA ILE A 5 2.04 -10.14 20.76
C ILE A 5 1.68 -11.63 20.93
N ASN A 6 1.38 -12.04 22.16
CA ASN A 6 1.01 -13.42 22.44
C ASN A 6 -0.34 -13.79 21.81
N PHE A 7 -1.30 -12.87 21.78
CA PHE A 7 -2.55 -13.06 21.08
C PHE A 7 -2.33 -13.35 19.60
N GLY A 8 -1.55 -12.53 18.88
CA GLY A 8 -1.30 -12.75 17.46
C GLY A 8 -0.55 -14.07 17.19
N LYS A 9 0.44 -14.41 18.03
CA LYS A 9 1.10 -15.73 17.95
C LYS A 9 0.12 -16.90 18.12
N SER A 10 -0.77 -16.82 19.11
CA SER A 10 -1.80 -17.85 19.33
C SER A 10 -2.81 -17.91 18.19
N PHE A 11 -3.20 -16.76 17.63
CA PHE A 11 -4.10 -16.66 16.48
C PHE A 11 -3.52 -17.43 15.29
N PHE A 12 -2.31 -17.10 14.83
CA PHE A 12 -1.74 -17.79 13.66
C PHE A 12 -1.39 -19.25 13.92
N ARG A 13 -1.11 -19.62 15.19
CA ARG A 13 -0.98 -21.04 15.56
C ARG A 13 -2.29 -21.81 15.35
N GLN A 14 -3.43 -21.22 15.70
CA GLN A 14 -4.74 -21.85 15.55
C GLN A 14 -5.19 -21.93 14.08
N TYR A 15 -4.76 -20.97 13.25
CA TYR A 15 -5.13 -20.88 11.84
C TYR A 15 -4.03 -21.40 10.89
N SER A 16 -3.03 -22.12 11.40
CA SER A 16 -1.99 -22.73 10.57
C SER A 16 -2.62 -23.70 9.56
N GLY A 17 -2.54 -23.37 8.27
CA GLY A 17 -3.16 -24.13 7.17
C GLY A 17 -4.60 -23.74 6.83
N ALA A 18 -5.20 -22.77 7.54
CA ALA A 18 -6.53 -22.25 7.23
C ALA A 18 -6.48 -21.10 6.20
N PHE A 19 -7.62 -20.84 5.56
CA PHE A 19 -7.77 -19.71 4.64
C PHE A 19 -8.26 -18.46 5.39
N ILE A 20 -7.37 -17.49 5.58
CA ILE A 20 -7.73 -16.19 6.15
C ILE A 20 -8.19 -15.30 5.02
N ARG A 21 -9.49 -14.98 4.89
CA ARG A 21 -9.97 -14.14 3.78
C ARG A 21 -9.57 -12.67 3.93
N LYS A 22 -9.61 -12.17 5.17
CA LYS A 22 -9.30 -10.77 5.52
C LYS A 22 -8.40 -10.75 6.75
N PHE A 23 -7.31 -10.01 6.68
CA PHE A 23 -6.45 -9.69 7.80
C PHE A 23 -6.35 -8.18 7.93
N GLU A 24 -6.68 -7.66 9.11
CA GLU A 24 -6.63 -6.23 9.40
C GLU A 24 -5.93 -6.02 10.73
N ILE A 25 -4.95 -5.10 10.74
CA ILE A 25 -4.26 -4.69 11.95
C ILE A 25 -4.28 -3.17 12.08
N ARG A 26 -4.59 -2.71 13.29
CA ARG A 26 -4.59 -1.30 13.67
C ARG A 26 -3.56 -1.10 14.76
N LEU A 27 -2.56 -0.29 14.47
CA LEU A 27 -1.44 -0.02 15.35
C LEU A 27 -1.71 1.31 16.05
N LEU A 28 -1.80 1.24 17.38
CA LEU A 28 -1.90 2.44 18.22
C LEU A 28 -0.56 3.20 18.19
N ALA A 29 -0.64 4.52 18.25
CA ALA A 29 0.52 5.40 18.15
C ALA A 29 1.54 5.13 19.27
N PHE A 30 2.70 4.60 18.89
CA PHE A 30 3.86 4.55 19.76
C PHE A 30 4.89 5.59 19.29
N LYS A 31 5.48 6.35 20.22
CA LYS A 31 6.58 7.28 19.90
C LYS A 31 7.82 6.54 19.37
N LYS A 32 8.06 5.33 19.88
CA LYS A 32 9.09 4.39 19.43
C LYS A 32 8.55 2.99 19.63
N VAL A 33 8.62 2.16 18.60
CA VAL A 33 8.10 0.79 18.64
C VAL A 33 9.25 -0.13 19.02
N PRO A 34 9.11 -0.94 20.09
CA PRO A 34 10.13 -1.93 20.42
C PRO A 34 10.34 -2.90 19.26
N GLU A 35 11.59 -3.30 19.02
CA GLU A 35 11.95 -4.18 17.90
C GLU A 35 11.15 -5.50 17.91
N ASP A 36 10.97 -6.11 19.09
CA ASP A 36 10.17 -7.34 19.24
C ASP A 36 8.72 -7.19 18.76
N TYR A 37 8.15 -5.99 18.93
CA TYR A 37 6.80 -5.70 18.44
C TYR A 37 6.79 -5.60 16.92
N ARG A 38 7.80 -4.93 16.35
CA ARG A 38 8.00 -4.79 14.91
C ARG A 38 8.13 -6.15 14.23
N SER A 39 9.03 -7.01 14.70
CA SER A 39 9.21 -8.37 14.16
C SER A 39 7.95 -9.23 14.30
N SER A 40 7.18 -9.03 15.38
CA SER A 40 5.91 -9.76 15.56
C SER A 40 4.86 -9.36 14.52
N ILE A 41 4.71 -8.06 14.22
CA ILE A 41 3.79 -7.60 13.17
C ILE A 41 4.20 -8.16 11.81
N GLU A 42 5.49 -8.15 11.50
CA GLU A 42 6.02 -8.71 10.26
C GLU A 42 5.68 -10.19 10.11
N SER A 43 5.92 -10.99 11.16
CA SER A 43 5.57 -12.41 11.20
C SER A 43 4.10 -12.59 10.83
N TRP A 44 3.20 -11.86 11.50
CA TRP A 44 1.76 -11.97 11.29
C TRP A 44 1.30 -11.65 9.88
N VAL A 45 1.93 -10.65 9.27
CA VAL A 45 1.66 -10.29 7.89
C VAL A 45 2.11 -11.41 6.95
N LEU A 46 3.31 -11.95 7.16
CA LEU A 46 3.82 -13.08 6.37
C LEU A 46 2.93 -14.32 6.53
N GLU A 47 2.51 -14.63 7.75
CA GLU A 47 1.61 -15.75 8.03
C GLU A 47 0.24 -15.54 7.39
N ALA A 48 -0.33 -14.33 7.42
CA ALA A 48 -1.56 -14.02 6.72
C ALA A 48 -1.43 -14.24 5.20
N VAL A 49 -0.31 -13.82 4.61
CA VAL A 49 -0.01 -14.08 3.19
C VAL A 49 0.09 -15.58 2.91
N SER A 50 0.77 -16.35 3.76
CA SER A 50 0.84 -17.82 3.67
C SER A 50 -0.54 -18.48 3.84
N CYS A 51 -1.44 -17.89 4.62
CA CYS A 51 -2.83 -18.33 4.81
C CYS A 51 -3.78 -17.87 3.68
N LYS A 52 -3.19 -17.51 2.53
CA LYS A 52 -3.87 -17.09 1.31
C LYS A 52 -4.81 -15.88 1.49
N VAL A 53 -4.34 -14.83 2.19
CA VAL A 53 -5.14 -13.61 2.38
C VAL A 53 -5.49 -12.90 1.09
N GLN A 54 -6.77 -12.51 0.96
CA GLN A 54 -7.28 -11.76 -0.18
C GLN A 54 -7.44 -10.27 0.14
N LYS A 55 -7.73 -9.93 1.40
CA LYS A 55 -7.89 -8.53 1.85
C LYS A 55 -6.93 -8.26 2.99
N LEU A 56 -5.91 -7.43 2.73
CA LEU A 56 -4.91 -7.04 3.72
C LEU A 56 -5.06 -5.56 4.03
N ALA A 57 -5.17 -5.23 5.32
CA ALA A 57 -5.25 -3.86 5.78
C ALA A 57 -4.34 -3.61 6.99
N MET A 58 -3.55 -2.55 6.94
CA MET A 58 -2.66 -2.13 8.01
C MET A 58 -2.77 -0.62 8.19
N PHE A 59 -3.13 -0.18 9.40
CA PHE A 59 -3.28 1.23 9.72
C PHE A 59 -2.41 1.58 10.92
N SER A 60 -1.53 2.56 10.76
CA SER A 60 -0.87 3.21 11.90
C SER A 60 -1.51 4.56 12.19
N TRP A 61 -1.66 4.91 13.47
CA TRP A 61 -2.24 6.19 13.88
C TRP A 61 -1.24 7.36 13.79
N LYS A 62 0.06 7.09 13.64
CA LYS A 62 1.10 8.12 13.57
C LYS A 62 1.99 7.93 12.35
N ARG A 63 2.03 8.94 11.47
CA ARG A 63 2.97 9.03 10.34
C ARG A 63 4.41 9.03 10.84
N GLY A 64 5.32 8.42 10.08
CA GLY A 64 6.74 8.33 10.44
C GLY A 64 7.06 7.37 11.59
N SER A 65 6.11 6.52 12.01
CA SER A 65 6.46 5.44 12.95
C SER A 65 7.36 4.42 12.24
N ALA A 66 8.56 4.19 12.78
CA ALA A 66 9.58 3.28 12.26
C ALA A 66 9.16 1.80 12.18
N ILE A 67 7.86 1.50 12.34
CA ILE A 67 7.29 0.17 12.12
C ILE A 67 7.40 -0.22 10.65
N ALA A 68 7.32 0.73 9.73
CA ALA A 68 7.08 0.45 8.32
C ALA A 68 8.33 0.17 7.48
N GLU A 69 9.48 0.76 7.84
CA GLU A 69 10.61 0.94 6.93
C GLU A 69 11.26 -0.35 6.40
N HIS A 70 11.04 -1.50 7.07
CA HIS A 70 11.47 -2.81 6.54
C HIS A 70 10.47 -3.96 6.77
N ILE A 71 9.28 -3.71 7.35
CA ILE A 71 8.30 -4.80 7.63
C ILE A 71 7.66 -5.28 6.33
N ILE A 72 7.48 -4.39 5.36
CA ILE A 72 6.80 -4.73 4.12
C ILE A 72 7.85 -5.10 3.09
N ARG A 73 8.38 -6.31 3.26
CA ARG A 73 9.13 -6.99 2.19
C ARG A 73 8.25 -7.15 0.95
N SER A 74 8.91 -7.36 -0.18
CA SER A 74 8.34 -7.72 -1.49
C SER A 74 7.22 -8.77 -1.47
N THR A 75 7.11 -9.58 -0.41
CA THR A 75 6.10 -10.65 -0.28
C THR A 75 4.66 -10.14 -0.36
N ILE A 76 4.32 -9.00 0.27
CA ILE A 76 2.95 -8.45 0.13
C ILE A 76 2.71 -8.06 -1.32
N PHE A 77 3.67 -7.33 -1.92
CA PHE A 77 3.58 -6.81 -3.28
C PHE A 77 3.73 -7.87 -4.38
N THR A 78 4.00 -9.13 -4.03
CA THR A 78 4.06 -10.26 -4.96
C THR A 78 2.94 -11.28 -4.71
N CYS A 79 2.02 -10.98 -3.77
CA CYS A 79 0.92 -11.86 -3.41
C CYS A 79 -0.15 -11.91 -4.51
N ARG A 80 -0.10 -12.96 -5.34
CA ARG A 80 -0.92 -13.10 -6.56
C ARG A 80 -2.42 -13.21 -6.35
N ILE A 81 -2.84 -13.50 -5.12
CA ILE A 81 -4.25 -13.71 -4.76
C ILE A 81 -4.86 -12.51 -4.03
N LEU A 82 -4.05 -11.48 -3.77
CA LEU A 82 -4.50 -10.30 -3.06
C LEU A 82 -5.44 -9.50 -3.95
N VAL A 83 -6.61 -9.16 -3.41
CA VAL A 83 -7.68 -8.43 -4.09
C VAL A 83 -7.82 -7.01 -3.56
N SER A 84 -7.51 -6.78 -2.29
CA SER A 84 -7.59 -5.47 -1.64
C SER A 84 -6.37 -5.27 -0.74
N LEU A 85 -5.66 -4.16 -0.94
CA LEU A 85 -4.51 -3.75 -0.15
C LEU A 85 -4.74 -2.33 0.38
N LYS A 86 -4.74 -2.18 1.70
CA LYS A 86 -4.93 -0.87 2.37
C LYS A 86 -3.83 -0.64 3.39
N LEU A 87 -2.94 0.29 3.12
CA LEU A 87 -1.81 0.63 3.98
C LEU A 87 -1.88 2.12 4.29
N SER A 88 -1.74 2.51 5.56
CA SER A 88 -1.75 3.93 5.94
C SER A 88 -0.73 4.24 7.02
N ASN A 89 -0.08 5.40 6.88
CA ASN A 89 1.03 5.87 7.69
C ASN A 89 2.19 4.86 7.72
N ILE A 90 2.58 4.39 6.53
CA ILE A 90 3.65 3.41 6.32
C ILE A 90 4.73 4.01 5.41
N ASN A 91 5.95 4.14 5.93
CA ASN A 91 7.10 4.64 5.16
C ASN A 91 7.67 3.53 4.26
N PHE A 92 7.82 3.82 2.97
CA PHE A 92 8.47 2.94 2.00
C PHE A 92 9.72 3.61 1.44
N VAL A 93 10.88 3.01 1.69
CA VAL A 93 12.16 3.49 1.12
C VAL A 93 12.22 3.24 -0.39
N LYS A 94 11.63 2.13 -0.86
CA LYS A 94 11.53 1.80 -2.28
C LYS A 94 10.53 0.67 -2.53
N LEU A 95 9.74 0.77 -3.60
CA LEU A 95 8.92 -0.35 -4.08
C LEU A 95 9.54 -0.93 -5.35
N LYS A 96 9.75 -2.26 -5.37
CA LYS A 96 10.28 -3.01 -6.51
C LYS A 96 9.71 -4.44 -6.55
N GLY A 97 9.68 -5.04 -7.74
CA GLY A 97 9.21 -6.39 -8.02
C GLY A 97 7.71 -6.56 -7.81
N ILE A 98 6.91 -5.53 -8.10
CA ILE A 98 5.48 -5.54 -7.78
C ILE A 98 4.72 -6.40 -8.79
N HIS A 99 3.97 -7.36 -8.26
CA HIS A 99 3.16 -8.28 -9.04
C HIS A 99 1.91 -8.71 -8.25
N LEU A 100 0.83 -7.96 -8.44
CA LEU A 100 -0.47 -8.16 -7.79
C LEU A 100 -1.57 -8.33 -8.84
N PRO A 101 -1.54 -9.42 -9.63
CA PRO A 101 -2.41 -9.61 -10.79
C PRO A 101 -3.91 -9.59 -10.49
N LEU A 102 -4.34 -9.87 -9.25
CA LEU A 102 -5.76 -9.90 -8.87
C LEU A 102 -6.21 -8.68 -8.06
N LEU A 103 -5.34 -7.69 -7.86
CA LEU A 103 -5.64 -6.52 -7.05
C LEU A 103 -6.67 -5.63 -7.74
N LYS A 104 -7.74 -5.31 -7.02
CA LYS A 104 -8.85 -4.45 -7.48
C LYS A 104 -8.93 -3.15 -6.70
N GLU A 105 -8.59 -3.19 -5.42
CA GLU A 105 -8.60 -2.04 -4.52
C GLU A 105 -7.20 -1.80 -3.97
N LEU A 106 -6.67 -0.59 -4.17
CA LEU A 106 -5.40 -0.15 -3.61
C LEU A 106 -5.60 1.16 -2.87
N ARG A 107 -5.28 1.17 -1.57
CA ARG A 107 -5.16 2.40 -0.78
C ARG A 107 -3.79 2.46 -0.14
N LEU A 108 -3.01 3.48 -0.46
CA LEU A 108 -1.71 3.73 0.14
C LEU A 108 -1.67 5.16 0.66
N ASP A 109 -1.32 5.31 1.92
CA ASP A 109 -0.89 6.57 2.54
C ASP A 109 0.57 6.36 2.97
N VAL A 110 1.48 6.83 2.12
CA VAL A 110 2.89 6.42 2.08
C VAL A 110 3.82 7.55 1.68
N CYS A 111 5.05 7.49 2.18
CA CYS A 111 6.16 8.26 1.63
C CYS A 111 6.85 7.44 0.52
N LEU A 112 6.98 8.02 -0.67
CA LEU A 112 7.74 7.43 -1.77
C LEU A 112 9.00 8.27 -2.03
N ASP A 113 10.16 7.63 -1.92
CA ASP A 113 11.46 8.28 -2.10
C ASP A 113 12.01 8.16 -3.54
N ASP A 114 11.24 7.55 -4.46
CA ASP A 114 11.68 7.13 -5.79
C ASP A 114 10.58 7.32 -6.85
N GLU A 115 10.95 7.92 -7.98
CA GLU A 115 10.04 8.29 -9.08
C GLU A 115 9.43 7.07 -9.79
N ASP A 116 10.18 5.97 -9.90
CA ASP A 116 9.74 4.77 -10.63
C ASP A 116 8.78 3.89 -9.82
N SER A 117 8.79 4.03 -8.49
CA SER A 117 8.02 3.18 -7.57
C SER A 117 6.51 3.24 -7.83
N LEU A 118 5.99 4.41 -8.20
CA LEU A 118 4.57 4.57 -8.54
C LEU A 118 4.21 3.92 -9.88
N SER A 119 5.09 4.05 -10.88
CA SER A 119 4.93 3.41 -12.18
C SER A 119 4.89 1.89 -12.04
N GLU A 120 5.87 1.33 -11.33
CA GLU A 120 5.98 -0.11 -11.10
C GLU A 120 4.77 -0.65 -10.33
N LEU A 121 4.27 0.12 -9.37
CA LEU A 121 3.10 -0.24 -8.56
C LEU A 121 1.84 -0.37 -9.43
N LEU A 122 1.58 0.62 -10.27
CA LEU A 122 0.39 0.60 -11.12
C LEU A 122 0.50 -0.45 -12.22
N GLN A 123 1.68 -0.63 -12.83
CA GLN A 123 1.92 -1.67 -13.83
C GLN A 123 1.80 -3.10 -13.27
N GLY A 124 2.19 -3.31 -12.01
CA GLY A 124 2.07 -4.59 -11.33
C GLY A 124 0.63 -5.02 -11.00
N CYS A 125 -0.37 -4.14 -11.19
CA CYS A 125 -1.75 -4.33 -10.75
C CYS A 125 -2.78 -4.12 -11.89
N PRO A 126 -2.83 -5.00 -12.92
CA PRO A 126 -3.61 -4.79 -14.14
C PRO A 126 -5.14 -4.81 -13.96
N LEU A 127 -5.65 -5.34 -12.84
CA LEU A 127 -7.09 -5.45 -12.54
C LEU A 127 -7.61 -4.36 -11.59
N LEU A 128 -6.81 -3.31 -11.35
CA LEU A 128 -7.21 -2.21 -10.47
C LEU A 128 -8.51 -1.56 -10.93
N LYS A 129 -9.40 -1.35 -9.96
CA LYS A 129 -10.68 -0.66 -10.11
C LYS A 129 -10.72 0.62 -9.30
N GLU A 130 -10.13 0.60 -8.11
CA GLU A 130 -10.10 1.72 -7.18
C GLU A 130 -8.68 1.94 -6.68
N VAL A 131 -8.20 3.16 -6.83
CA VAL A 131 -6.87 3.59 -6.40
C VAL A 131 -7.03 4.86 -5.56
N ASN A 132 -6.51 4.83 -4.34
CA ASN A 132 -6.43 5.98 -3.45
C ASN A 132 -4.99 6.11 -2.94
N LEU A 133 -4.32 7.15 -3.38
CA LEU A 133 -2.92 7.42 -3.06
C LEU A 133 -2.82 8.76 -2.35
N ASP A 134 -2.40 8.73 -1.10
CA ASP A 134 -1.95 9.89 -0.34
C ASP A 134 -0.42 9.77 -0.24
N ILE A 135 0.27 10.50 -1.11
CA ILE A 135 1.73 10.37 -1.25
C ILE A 135 2.36 11.66 -0.75
N GLU A 136 3.18 11.53 0.27
CA GLU A 136 4.05 12.61 0.74
C GLU A 136 5.46 12.34 0.21
N SER A 137 6.04 13.27 -0.54
CA SER A 137 7.41 13.17 -0.99
C SER A 137 8.10 14.51 -0.82
N GLU A 138 9.37 14.48 -0.40
CA GLU A 138 10.23 15.66 -0.39
C GLU A 138 10.66 16.05 -1.82
N LYS A 139 10.47 15.16 -2.80
CA LYS A 139 10.82 15.34 -4.21
C LYS A 139 9.57 15.34 -5.08
N ASP A 140 9.67 15.93 -6.26
CA ASP A 140 8.61 15.82 -7.26
C ASP A 140 8.46 14.35 -7.68
N VAL A 141 7.33 13.73 -7.34
CA VAL A 141 7.02 12.37 -7.77
C VAL A 141 6.45 12.44 -9.17
N ASN A 142 7.20 11.92 -10.14
CA ASN A 142 6.72 11.80 -11.51
C ASN A 142 5.62 10.75 -11.59
N PHE A 143 4.43 11.18 -12.00
CA PHE A 143 3.39 10.23 -12.36
C PHE A 143 3.79 9.52 -13.67
N PRO A 144 3.61 8.20 -13.79
CA PRO A 144 3.93 7.51 -15.03
C PRO A 144 3.22 8.12 -16.23
N LYS A 145 3.99 8.41 -17.29
CA LYS A 145 3.52 9.06 -18.53
C LYS A 145 2.41 8.27 -19.23
N SER A 146 2.43 6.95 -19.11
CA SER A 146 1.32 6.10 -19.55
C SER A 146 1.20 4.87 -18.66
N VAL A 147 -0.02 4.61 -18.19
CA VAL A 147 -0.38 3.35 -17.54
C VAL A 147 -1.71 2.89 -18.12
N CYS A 148 -1.75 1.64 -18.53
CA CYS A 148 -2.99 1.00 -18.95
C CYS A 148 -3.67 0.38 -17.72
N LEU A 149 -4.74 1.02 -17.25
CA LEU A 149 -5.58 0.51 -16.17
C LEU A 149 -7.02 0.38 -16.72
N PRO A 150 -7.29 -0.62 -17.58
CA PRO A 150 -8.51 -0.69 -18.37
C PRO A 150 -9.77 -0.85 -17.50
N ASN A 151 -9.62 -1.34 -16.27
CA ASN A 151 -10.71 -1.58 -15.34
C ASN A 151 -10.88 -0.47 -14.29
N LEU A 152 -10.09 0.61 -14.36
CA LEU A 152 -10.06 1.65 -13.34
C LEU A 152 -11.35 2.47 -13.38
N LYS A 153 -12.06 2.49 -12.25
CA LYS A 153 -13.31 3.24 -12.05
C LYS A 153 -13.12 4.49 -11.23
N ALA A 154 -12.23 4.44 -10.24
CA ALA A 154 -11.98 5.58 -9.36
C ALA A 154 -10.50 5.77 -9.08
N LEU A 155 -10.05 7.02 -9.20
CA LEU A 155 -8.69 7.45 -8.87
C LEU A 155 -8.73 8.68 -7.97
N TYR A 156 -8.11 8.55 -6.79
CA TYR A 156 -7.94 9.61 -5.81
C TYR A 156 -6.45 9.83 -5.58
N LEU A 157 -5.98 11.05 -5.84
CA LEU A 157 -4.60 11.46 -5.64
C LEU A 157 -4.57 12.65 -4.67
N GLN A 158 -3.84 12.51 -3.58
CA GLN A 158 -3.62 13.52 -2.55
C GLN A 158 -2.12 13.66 -2.26
N GLY A 159 -1.66 14.88 -2.01
CA GLY A 159 -0.25 15.15 -1.64
C GLY A 159 0.72 15.31 -2.81
N PHE A 160 0.26 15.21 -4.07
CA PHE A 160 1.12 15.51 -5.23
C PHE A 160 1.35 17.01 -5.35
N LYS A 161 2.61 17.45 -5.19
CA LYS A 161 3.09 18.66 -5.84
C LYS A 161 3.38 18.29 -7.30
N LEU A 162 2.34 18.29 -8.14
CA LEU A 162 2.56 18.16 -9.58
C LEU A 162 3.35 19.39 -10.01
N SER A 163 4.56 19.22 -10.55
CA SER A 163 5.27 20.33 -11.19
C SER A 163 4.34 20.85 -12.31
N LEU A 164 3.76 22.02 -12.06
CA LEU A 164 2.71 22.63 -12.87
C LEU A 164 3.18 23.04 -14.27
N ASP A 165 4.47 22.86 -14.59
CA ASP A 165 5.07 23.49 -15.75
C ASP A 165 5.23 22.57 -16.97
N LYS A 166 5.15 21.23 -16.85
CA LYS A 166 5.41 20.34 -18.00
C LYS A 166 4.58 19.06 -18.15
N ASP A 167 4.01 18.50 -17.07
CA ASP A 167 3.60 17.09 -17.13
C ASP A 167 2.09 16.83 -17.07
N MET A 168 1.25 17.82 -16.70
CA MET A 168 -0.20 17.61 -16.58
C MET A 168 -0.90 17.42 -17.94
N HIS A 169 -0.29 17.85 -19.04
CA HIS A 169 -0.77 17.58 -20.40
C HIS A 169 -0.49 16.14 -20.87
N SER A 170 0.20 15.30 -20.07
CA SER A 170 0.74 14.02 -20.55
C SER A 170 0.41 12.78 -19.71
N VAL A 171 -0.31 12.90 -18.59
CA VAL A 171 -0.73 11.71 -17.83
C VAL A 171 -1.93 11.08 -18.53
N PHE A 172 -1.64 10.21 -19.50
CA PHE A 172 -2.65 9.44 -20.21
C PHE A 172 -2.96 8.17 -19.41
N ILE A 173 -4.00 8.24 -18.58
CA ILE A 173 -4.61 7.04 -18.01
C ILE A 173 -5.58 6.50 -19.04
N GLN A 174 -5.17 5.43 -19.73
CA GLN A 174 -6.09 4.69 -20.57
C GLN A 174 -6.99 3.83 -19.68
N SER A 175 -8.16 4.36 -19.35
CA SER A 175 -9.26 3.62 -18.75
C SER A 175 -10.50 3.75 -19.64
N THR A 176 -11.17 2.63 -19.88
CA THR A 176 -12.43 2.60 -20.63
C THR A 176 -13.64 2.81 -19.72
N SER A 177 -13.46 2.93 -18.41
CA SER A 177 -14.54 2.85 -17.40
C SER A 177 -14.36 3.83 -16.22
N LEU A 178 -13.64 4.94 -16.40
CA LEU A 178 -13.37 5.89 -15.31
C LEU A 178 -14.63 6.70 -14.98
N ASP A 179 -15.14 6.54 -13.75
CA ASP A 179 -16.36 7.21 -13.26
C ASP A 179 -16.01 8.43 -12.36
N ILE A 180 -14.88 8.39 -11.64
CA ILE A 180 -14.50 9.41 -10.64
C ILE A 180 -12.99 9.71 -10.71
N TRP A 181 -12.64 11.00 -10.84
CA TRP A 181 -11.27 11.52 -10.73
C TRP A 181 -11.25 12.75 -9.82
N SER A 182 -10.33 12.76 -8.84
CA SER A 182 -10.09 13.94 -8.00
C SER A 182 -8.60 14.09 -7.68
N SER A 183 -8.09 15.30 -7.86
CA SER A 183 -6.76 15.72 -7.42
C SER A 183 -6.91 16.90 -6.46
N SER A 184 -6.17 16.89 -5.36
CA SER A 184 -6.06 18.04 -4.45
C SER A 184 -4.59 18.46 -4.39
N ALA A 185 -4.27 19.60 -4.99
CA ALA A 185 -2.99 20.26 -4.77
C ALA A 185 -3.10 21.02 -3.44
N GLY A 186 -2.25 20.66 -2.48
CA GLY A 186 -2.12 21.46 -1.27
C GLY A 186 -1.41 22.77 -1.61
N GLU A 187 -2.14 23.88 -1.58
CA GLU A 187 -1.52 25.21 -1.55
C GLU A 187 -0.75 25.35 -0.23
N ILE A 188 0.54 25.71 -0.32
CA ILE A 188 1.35 26.18 0.81
C ILE A 188 1.39 27.71 0.72
#